data_AF-A6MKR6-F1
#
_entry.id   AF-A6MKR6-F1
#
_cell.length_a   1.000
_cell.length_b   1.000
_cell.length_c   1.000
_cell.angle_alpha   90.00
_cell.angle_beta   90.00
_cell.angle_gamma   90.00
#
_symmetry.space_group_name_H-M   'P 1'
#
loop_
_entity.id
_entity.type
_entity.pdbx_description
1 polymer ?
#
loop_
_entity_poly.entity_id
_entity_poly.type
_entity_poly.pdbx_seq_one_letter_code
_entity_poly.pdbx_strand_id
1 'polypeptide(L)'
;HGRKLSVQGFKEALYQFFHNGRYLRRELLGPVLKKLTELKAVLERQESYRFYSSSLLVIYGGKERPEVVLDSDAEDLEDLSEESADEFAGAYAYKPIGASSVDVRMIDFAHTTCRLYGEDTVVHEGQDAGYIFGLQSLIDIVTEISEESGE
;
A
#
# COMPACT_ATOMS: atom_id res chain seq x y z
N HIS A 1 -1.08 20.31 -1.31
CA HIS A 1 -0.73 19.94 0.08
C HIS A 1 0.66 19.30 0.13
N GLY A 2 0.92 18.18 -0.56
CA GLY A 2 2.21 17.45 -0.49
C GLY A 2 3.50 18.21 -0.80
N ARG A 3 3.54 19.08 -1.83
CA ARG A 3 4.79 19.78 -2.25
C ARG A 3 5.39 20.75 -1.21
N LYS A 4 4.67 21.03 -0.14
CA LYS A 4 5.09 21.96 0.93
C LYS A 4 5.51 21.22 2.20
N LEU A 5 5.48 19.89 2.20
CA LEU A 5 5.77 19.09 3.40
C LEU A 5 7.29 18.98 3.58
N SER A 6 7.74 19.20 4.82
CA SER A 6 9.04 18.76 5.29
C SER A 6 9.02 17.25 5.57
N VAL A 7 10.17 16.66 5.91
CA VAL A 7 10.23 15.25 6.35
C VAL A 7 9.26 15.01 7.52
N GLN A 8 9.29 15.89 8.52
CA GLN A 8 8.38 15.84 9.66
C GLN A 8 6.91 16.02 9.23
N GLY A 9 6.63 16.99 8.36
CA GLY A 9 5.27 17.21 7.86
C GLY A 9 4.74 16.02 7.04
N PHE A 10 5.61 15.28 6.36
CA PHE A 10 5.24 14.06 5.65
C PHE A 10 4.93 12.91 6.62
N LYS A 11 5.74 12.75 7.67
CA LYS A 11 5.45 11.80 8.75
C LYS A 11 4.11 12.08 9.41
N GLU A 12 3.84 13.35 9.74
CA GLU A 12 2.53 13.77 10.28
C GLU A 12 1.38 13.50 9.30
N ALA A 13 1.57 13.75 8.01
CA ALA A 13 0.56 13.46 7.00
C ALA A 13 0.26 11.96 6.90
N LEU A 14 1.28 11.10 6.99
CA LEU A 14 1.10 9.65 7.05
C LEU A 14 0.42 9.19 8.34
N TYR A 15 0.77 9.79 9.48
CA TYR A 15 0.08 9.54 10.74
C TYR A 15 -1.41 9.86 10.62
N GLN A 16 -1.76 11.03 10.07
CA GLN A 16 -3.14 11.44 9.84
C GLN A 16 -3.84 10.52 8.83
N PHE A 17 -3.13 10.04 7.81
CA PHE A 17 -3.69 9.08 6.86
C PHE A 17 -4.11 7.78 7.54
N PHE A 18 -3.35 7.26 8.51
CA PHE A 18 -3.71 6.04 9.25
C PHE A 18 -4.59 6.30 10.49
N HIS A 19 -4.97 7.55 10.76
CA HIS A 19 -5.82 7.92 11.88
C HIS A 19 -7.30 7.97 11.44
N ASN A 20 -8.17 7.21 12.11
CA ASN A 20 -9.61 7.17 11.77
C ASN A 20 -10.42 8.34 12.37
N GLY A 21 -9.74 9.30 13.01
CA GLY A 21 -10.36 10.41 13.76
C GLY A 21 -10.54 10.13 15.25
N ARG A 22 -10.36 8.89 15.71
CA ARG A 22 -10.39 8.50 17.13
C ARG A 22 -9.03 7.99 17.63
N TYR A 23 -8.39 7.13 16.85
CA TYR A 23 -7.10 6.54 17.18
C TYR A 23 -6.33 6.18 15.90
N LEU A 24 -5.03 5.94 16.08
CA LEU A 24 -4.16 5.43 15.02
C LEU A 24 -4.43 3.93 14.78
N ARG A 25 -4.80 3.58 13.54
CA ARG A 25 -5.12 2.21 13.11
C ARG A 25 -3.86 1.37 12.89
N ARG A 26 -3.19 0.99 13.97
CA ARG A 26 -1.89 0.28 13.94
C ARG A 26 -1.94 -1.07 13.26
N GLU A 27 -3.09 -1.73 13.31
CA GLU A 27 -3.31 -3.01 12.65
C GLU A 27 -3.10 -2.91 11.13
N LEU A 28 -3.11 -1.70 10.55
CA LEU A 28 -2.81 -1.44 9.15
C LEU A 28 -1.31 -1.28 8.87
N LEU A 29 -0.52 -0.80 9.83
CA LEU A 29 0.89 -0.47 9.60
C LEU A 29 1.71 -1.72 9.29
N GLY A 30 1.47 -2.83 10.01
CA GLY A 30 2.13 -4.11 9.74
C GLY A 30 1.90 -4.62 8.30
N PRO A 31 0.64 -4.75 7.84
CA PRO A 31 0.33 -5.09 6.46
C PRO A 31 0.92 -4.13 5.42
N VAL A 32 0.92 -2.81 5.66
CA VAL A 32 1.55 -1.81 4.78
C VAL A 32 3.05 -2.07 4.67
N LEU A 33 3.76 -2.19 5.79
CA LEU A 33 5.20 -2.42 5.84
C LEU A 33 5.58 -3.70 5.10
N LYS A 34 4.80 -4.78 5.29
CA LYS A 34 5.00 -6.04 4.57
C LYS A 34 4.90 -5.83 3.06
N LYS A 35 3.83 -5.20 2.57
CA LYS A 35 3.63 -4.95 1.13
C LYS A 35 4.70 -4.03 0.53
N LEU A 36 5.13 -2.99 1.25
CA LEU A 36 6.21 -2.11 0.81
C LEU A 36 7.55 -2.86 0.73
N THR A 37 7.84 -3.72 1.71
CA THR A 37 9.07 -4.53 1.74
C THR A 37 9.09 -5.57 0.61
N GLU A 38 7.96 -6.24 0.36
CA GLU A 38 7.80 -7.16 -0.77
C GLU A 38 7.99 -6.44 -2.10
N LEU A 39 7.38 -5.26 -2.26
CA LEU A 39 7.53 -4.44 -3.46
C LEU A 39 8.99 -4.01 -3.67
N LYS A 40 9.68 -3.58 -2.60
CA LYS A 40 11.10 -3.22 -2.64
C LYS A 40 11.94 -4.39 -3.15
N ALA A 41 11.74 -5.57 -2.58
CA ALA A 41 12.49 -6.76 -2.97
C ALA A 41 12.24 -7.15 -4.44
N VAL A 42 11.04 -6.93 -4.97
CA VAL A 42 10.73 -7.16 -6.39
C VAL A 42 11.47 -6.16 -7.27
N LEU A 43 11.47 -4.88 -6.91
CA LEU A 43 12.13 -3.81 -7.67
C LEU A 43 13.65 -3.91 -7.64
N GLU A 44 14.24 -4.37 -6.54
CA GLU A 44 15.67 -4.66 -6.45
C GLU A 44 16.10 -5.81 -7.39
N ARG A 45 15.18 -6.70 -7.76
CA ARG A 45 15.45 -7.76 -8.75
C ARG A 45 15.21 -7.32 -10.19
N GLN A 46 14.56 -6.19 -10.41
CA GLN A 46 14.30 -5.69 -11.76
C GLN A 46 15.51 -4.91 -12.26
N GLU A 47 16.18 -5.47 -13.27
CA GLU A 47 17.24 -4.77 -13.97
C GLU A 47 16.65 -3.96 -15.12
N SER A 48 17.13 -2.73 -15.33
CA SER A 48 16.81 -1.86 -16.46
C SER A 48 15.43 -1.19 -16.48
N TYR A 49 14.56 -1.44 -15.50
CA TYR A 49 13.32 -0.67 -15.36
C TYR A 49 13.57 0.66 -14.64
N ARG A 50 12.95 1.75 -15.12
CA ARG A 50 12.84 3.02 -14.38
C ARG A 50 11.41 3.50 -14.35
N PHE A 51 10.94 3.89 -13.18
CA PHE A 51 9.55 4.27 -12.94
C PHE A 51 9.47 5.76 -12.63
N TYR A 52 9.58 6.60 -13.67
CA TYR A 52 9.47 8.05 -13.48
C TYR A 52 8.03 8.47 -13.28
N SER A 53 7.80 9.35 -12.30
CA SER A 53 6.48 9.94 -12.01
C SER A 53 5.36 8.94 -11.74
N SER A 54 5.70 7.68 -11.44
CA SER A 54 4.74 6.69 -10.97
C SER A 54 4.39 6.93 -9.50
N SER A 55 3.26 6.39 -9.08
CA SER A 55 2.72 6.59 -7.73
C SER A 55 2.46 5.27 -7.03
N LEU A 56 2.49 5.30 -5.70
CA LEU A 56 1.96 4.24 -4.86
C LEU A 56 0.55 4.61 -4.41
N LEU A 57 -0.39 3.71 -4.66
CA LEU A 57 -1.75 3.80 -4.18
C LEU A 57 -1.92 2.87 -2.98
N VAL A 58 -2.18 3.46 -1.82
CA VAL A 58 -2.47 2.74 -0.58
C VAL A 58 -3.96 2.83 -0.31
N ILE A 59 -4.62 1.69 -0.14
CA ILE A 59 -6.06 1.60 0.16
C ILE A 59 -6.23 0.68 1.35
N TYR A 60 -7.10 1.02 2.29
CA TYR A 60 -7.44 0.12 3.39
C TYR A 60 -8.93 0.17 3.73
N GLY A 61 -9.43 -0.90 4.33
CA GLY A 61 -10.85 -1.01 4.67
C GLY A 61 -11.25 -0.05 5.80
N GLY A 62 -12.20 0.86 5.57
CA GLY A 62 -12.60 1.85 6.57
C GLY A 62 -13.44 1.29 7.74
N LYS A 63 -14.13 0.16 7.54
CA LYS A 63 -15.03 -0.42 8.55
C LYS A 63 -14.25 -1.09 9.68
N GLU A 64 -14.47 -0.63 10.91
CA GLU A 64 -13.99 -1.29 12.13
C GLU A 64 -14.74 -2.61 12.32
N ARG A 65 -14.07 -3.63 12.88
CA ARG A 65 -14.78 -4.81 13.40
C ARG A 65 -15.74 -4.30 14.48
N PRO A 66 -17.03 -4.68 14.45
CA PRO A 66 -17.78 -4.73 15.70
C PRO A 66 -17.01 -5.69 16.60
N GLU A 67 -16.60 -5.24 17.79
CA GLU A 67 -16.17 -6.20 18.81
C GLU A 67 -17.36 -7.15 18.99
N VAL A 68 -17.16 -8.40 18.60
CA VAL A 68 -18.13 -9.44 18.84
C VAL A 68 -18.13 -9.59 20.35
N VAL A 69 -19.11 -8.97 20.99
CA VAL A 69 -19.47 -9.31 22.35
C VAL A 69 -19.93 -10.76 22.24
N LEU A 70 -19.04 -11.69 22.53
CA LEU A 70 -19.36 -13.10 22.67
C LEU A 70 -20.21 -13.21 23.94
N ASP A 71 -21.47 -12.84 23.83
CA ASP A 71 -22.49 -13.43 24.67
C ASP A 71 -23.14 -14.55 23.85
N SER A 72 -23.38 -15.64 24.57
CA SER A 72 -23.82 -16.94 24.09
C SER A 72 -24.88 -16.87 23.00
N ASP A 73 -24.63 -17.45 21.83
CA ASP A 73 -25.33 -18.65 21.34
C ASP A 73 -24.91 -18.95 19.90
N ALA A 74 -24.72 -20.25 19.63
CA ALA A 74 -24.41 -20.77 18.31
C ALA A 74 -25.61 -20.64 17.36
N GLU A 75 -25.29 -20.66 16.06
CA GLU A 75 -26.18 -20.71 14.88
C GLU A 75 -26.55 -19.35 14.25
N ASP A 76 -26.42 -19.30 12.92
CA ASP A 76 -26.92 -18.31 11.96
C ASP A 76 -26.16 -16.99 11.74
N LEU A 77 -25.03 -17.03 11.02
CA LEU A 77 -24.63 -15.98 10.06
C LEU A 77 -23.78 -16.58 8.91
N GLU A 78 -24.35 -17.54 8.18
CA GLU A 78 -23.98 -17.79 6.78
C GLU A 78 -25.01 -17.08 5.88
N ASP A 79 -24.85 -15.79 5.59
CA ASP A 79 -25.48 -15.21 4.39
C ASP A 79 -24.82 -13.89 3.96
N LEU A 80 -24.86 -13.65 2.65
CA LEU A 80 -24.31 -12.55 1.86
C LEU A 80 -22.90 -12.78 1.28
N SER A 81 -22.69 -13.98 0.74
CA SER A 81 -21.95 -14.10 -0.51
C SER A 81 -22.88 -14.63 -1.60
N GLU A 82 -23.33 -13.75 -2.50
CA GLU A 82 -23.49 -13.99 -3.94
C GLU A 82 -24.21 -12.82 -4.65
N GLU A 83 -23.97 -12.72 -5.96
CA GLU A 83 -24.36 -11.68 -6.94
C GLU A 83 -23.36 -10.50 -7.07
N SER A 84 -22.69 -10.27 -8.20
CA SER A 84 -22.90 -10.71 -9.59
C SER A 84 -21.60 -10.62 -10.40
N ALA A 85 -21.57 -11.39 -11.49
CA ALA A 85 -20.41 -11.70 -12.32
C ALA A 85 -19.85 -10.52 -13.14
N ASP A 86 -18.52 -10.52 -13.28
CA ASP A 86 -17.86 -10.18 -14.54
C ASP A 86 -16.52 -10.95 -14.60
N GLU A 87 -16.54 -12.15 -15.18
CA GLU A 87 -15.37 -13.07 -15.27
C GLU A 87 -14.23 -12.56 -16.18
N PHE A 88 -14.38 -11.38 -16.79
CA PHE A 88 -13.31 -10.72 -17.56
C PHE A 88 -12.48 -9.73 -16.72
N ALA A 89 -12.93 -9.37 -15.51
CA ALA A 89 -12.29 -8.39 -14.62
C ALA A 89 -11.37 -9.03 -13.55
N GLY A 90 -10.95 -10.29 -13.75
CA GLY A 90 -10.25 -11.11 -12.76
C GLY A 90 -8.89 -10.59 -12.27
N ALA A 91 -8.31 -9.56 -12.90
CA ALA A 91 -7.10 -8.88 -12.41
C ALA A 91 -7.37 -7.67 -11.50
N TYR A 92 -8.60 -7.14 -11.52
CA TYR A 92 -9.01 -5.92 -10.81
C TYR A 92 -10.18 -6.14 -9.83
N ALA A 93 -10.71 -7.36 -9.72
CA ALA A 93 -11.72 -7.71 -8.73
C ALA A 93 -11.15 -7.46 -7.32
N TYR A 94 -11.55 -6.35 -6.71
CA TYR A 94 -11.29 -6.04 -5.31
C TYR A 94 -12.03 -7.09 -4.49
N LYS A 95 -11.38 -8.21 -4.15
CA LYS A 95 -11.90 -9.10 -3.11
C LYS A 95 -12.15 -8.23 -1.88
N PRO A 96 -13.33 -8.31 -1.23
CA PRO A 96 -13.53 -7.62 0.04
C PRO A 96 -12.55 -8.22 1.03
N ILE A 97 -11.40 -7.57 1.15
CA ILE A 97 -10.34 -7.97 2.04
C ILE A 97 -10.92 -7.74 3.45
N GLY A 98 -10.75 -8.71 4.36
CA GLY A 98 -11.34 -8.67 5.70
C GLY A 98 -10.99 -7.40 6.50
N ALA A 99 -11.57 -7.25 7.69
CA ALA A 99 -11.60 -5.99 8.47
C ALA A 99 -10.27 -5.24 8.75
N SER A 100 -9.10 -5.82 8.46
CA SER A 100 -7.77 -5.16 8.53
C SER A 100 -7.04 -5.20 7.17
N SER A 101 -7.83 -5.07 6.13
CA SER A 101 -7.48 -5.03 4.73
C SER A 101 -6.57 -3.87 4.37
N VAL A 102 -5.40 -4.13 3.81
CA VAL A 102 -4.56 -3.12 3.15
C VAL A 102 -4.19 -3.59 1.76
N ASP A 103 -4.24 -2.69 0.78
CA ASP A 103 -3.63 -2.85 -0.53
C ASP A 103 -2.66 -1.72 -0.86
N VAL A 104 -1.55 -2.08 -1.51
CA VAL A 104 -0.50 -1.16 -1.96
C VAL A 104 -0.17 -1.52 -3.40
N ARG A 105 -0.38 -0.59 -4.33
CA ARG A 105 -0.14 -0.82 -5.76
C ARG A 105 0.66 0.30 -6.41
N MET A 106 1.50 -0.06 -7.37
CA MET A 106 2.09 0.91 -8.30
C MET A 106 1.08 1.28 -9.37
N ILE A 107 0.97 2.57 -9.66
CA ILE A 107 0.13 3.14 -10.72
C ILE A 107 0.93 4.18 -11.53
N ASP A 108 0.34 4.67 -12.63
CA ASP A 108 0.90 5.73 -13.48
C ASP A 108 2.24 5.38 -14.16
N PHE A 109 2.22 4.36 -15.03
CA PHE A 109 3.42 3.89 -15.75
C PHE A 109 3.73 4.64 -17.06
N ALA A 110 3.06 5.78 -17.32
CA ALA A 110 3.18 6.50 -18.59
C ALA A 110 4.61 6.96 -18.93
N HIS A 111 5.46 7.13 -17.91
CA HIS A 111 6.88 7.48 -18.05
C HIS A 111 7.81 6.36 -17.55
N THR A 112 7.36 5.11 -17.62
CA THR A 112 8.20 3.95 -17.29
C THR A 112 9.05 3.55 -18.49
N THR A 113 10.36 3.50 -18.30
CA THR A 113 11.31 3.09 -19.34
C THR A 113 11.86 1.70 -19.02
N CYS A 114 12.10 0.88 -20.04
CA CYS A 114 12.85 -0.37 -19.88
C CYS A 114 13.62 -0.69 -21.15
N ARG A 115 14.80 -1.31 -21.01
CA ARG A 115 15.69 -1.68 -22.12
C ARG A 115 15.00 -2.48 -23.24
N LEU A 116 13.91 -3.18 -22.95
CA LEU A 116 13.14 -3.95 -23.93
C LEU A 116 12.14 -3.10 -24.73
N TYR A 117 11.80 -1.89 -24.26
CA TYR A 117 11.06 -0.90 -25.05
C TYR A 117 12.07 -0.16 -25.94
N GLY A 118 12.30 -0.70 -27.13
CA GLY A 118 13.33 -0.24 -28.08
C GLY A 118 13.19 1.20 -28.62
N GLU A 119 12.31 2.02 -28.02
CA GLU A 119 12.11 3.43 -28.36
C GLU A 119 12.86 4.40 -27.43
N ASP A 120 13.37 3.93 -26.28
CA ASP A 120 14.07 4.79 -25.33
C ASP A 120 15.53 5.05 -25.74
N THR A 121 15.88 6.32 -25.93
CA THR A 121 17.26 6.76 -26.26
C THR A 121 18.26 6.53 -25.12
N VAL A 122 17.78 6.26 -23.90
CA VAL A 122 18.62 6.05 -22.71
C VAL A 122 18.42 4.63 -22.19
N VAL A 123 19.43 3.79 -22.38
CA VAL A 123 19.45 2.46 -21.78
C VAL A 123 19.95 2.60 -20.34
N HIS A 124 19.04 2.38 -19.39
CA HIS A 124 19.40 2.32 -17.98
C HIS A 124 19.90 0.92 -17.62
N GLU A 125 21.06 0.86 -16.97
CA GLU A 125 21.57 -0.36 -16.34
C GLU A 125 21.34 -0.34 -14.84
N GLY A 126 21.24 -1.53 -14.24
CA GLY A 126 20.99 -1.71 -12.82
C GLY A 126 19.55 -1.39 -12.39
N GLN A 127 19.36 -1.35 -11.08
CA GLN A 127 18.06 -1.14 -10.43
C GLN A 127 17.66 0.35 -10.44
N ASP A 128 16.38 0.62 -10.23
CA ASP A 128 15.90 1.99 -10.02
C ASP A 128 16.23 2.47 -8.59
N ALA A 129 17.46 2.92 -8.40
CA ALA A 129 17.94 3.41 -7.10
C ALA A 129 17.10 4.57 -6.54
N GLY A 130 16.52 5.41 -7.41
CA GLY A 130 15.68 6.53 -6.99
C GLY A 130 14.35 6.05 -6.42
N TYR A 131 13.69 5.12 -7.12
CA TYR A 131 12.45 4.54 -6.64
C TYR A 131 12.68 3.71 -5.36
N ILE A 132 13.74 2.91 -5.32
CA ILE A 132 14.11 2.10 -4.15
C ILE A 132 14.39 2.99 -2.94
N PHE A 133 15.10 4.10 -3.12
CA PHE A 133 15.36 5.06 -2.05
C PHE A 133 14.06 5.68 -1.49
N GLY A 134 13.14 6.09 -2.37
CA GLY A 134 11.85 6.62 -1.96
C GLY A 134 11.02 5.59 -1.20
N LEU A 135 11.05 4.33 -1.64
CA LEU A 135 10.35 3.23 -0.99
C LEU A 135 10.95 2.90 0.38
N GLN A 136 12.28 2.91 0.52
CA GLN A 136 12.97 2.75 1.79
C GLN A 136 12.63 3.89 2.76
N SER A 137 12.64 5.14 2.29
CA SER A 137 12.27 6.30 3.10
C SER A 137 10.84 6.18 3.62
N LEU A 138 9.91 5.68 2.81
CA LEU A 138 8.53 5.42 3.23
C LEU A 138 8.45 4.30 4.28
N ILE A 139 9.20 3.21 4.10
CA ILE A 139 9.28 2.10 5.07
C ILE A 139 9.79 2.61 6.42
N ASP A 140 10.85 3.41 6.42
CA ASP A 140 11.46 3.94 7.65
C ASP A 140 10.46 4.80 8.42
N ILE A 141 9.80 5.74 7.74
CA ILE A 141 8.82 6.63 8.38
C ILE A 141 7.62 5.86 8.91
N VAL A 142 7.10 4.88 8.17
CA VAL A 142 5.96 4.05 8.63
C VAL A 142 6.37 3.17 9.82
N THR A 143 7.63 2.70 9.86
CA THR A 143 8.19 1.95 10.99
C THR A 143 8.28 2.83 12.23
N GLU A 144 8.82 4.04 12.11
CA GLU A 144 8.87 5.02 13.21
C GLU A 144 7.47 5.31 13.77
N ILE A 145 6.47 5.53 12.90
CA ILE A 145 5.07 5.75 13.34
C ILE A 145 4.53 4.55 14.14
N SER A 146 4.92 3.33 13.76
CA SER A 146 4.47 2.12 14.44
C SER A 146 5.05 1.98 15.85
N GLU A 147 6.29 2.45 16.06
CA GLU A 147 7.03 2.38 17.31
C GLU A 147 6.66 3.53 18.27
N GLU A 148 6.61 4.78 17.78
CA GLU A 148 6.45 5.99 18.61
C GLU A 148 5.16 6.06 19.41
N SER A 149 4.08 5.44 18.91
CA SER A 149 2.80 5.59 19.59
C SER A 149 2.64 4.56 20.73
N GLY A 150 3.56 3.59 20.89
CA GLY A 150 3.48 2.50 21.87
C GLY A 150 3.75 2.87 23.33
N GLU A 151 4.01 4.14 23.63
CA GLU A 151 4.25 4.69 24.98
C GLU A 151 3.05 5.45 25.56
#